data_AF-A0A7C9DKP6-F1
#
_entry.id   AF-A0A7C9DKP6-F1
#
_cell.length_a   1.000
_cell.length_b   1.000
_cell.length_c   1.000
_cell.angle_alpha   90.00
_cell.angle_beta   90.00
_cell.angle_gamma   90.00
#
_symmetry.space_group_name_H-M   'P 1'
#
loop_
_entity.id
_entity.type
_entity.pdbx_description
1 polymer ?
#
loop_
_entity_poly.entity_id
_entity_poly.type
_entity_poly.pdbx_seq_one_letter_code
_entity_poly.pdbx_strand_id
1 'polypeptide(L)'
;NALMIFPQNYPNSPPTVRFTSEMWHPNVYPDGKVCISILHPAGDDPTGYELASERWSPVHTVESIVLSIISMLSSPNDESPANVEAAKEWREKKNEFRKKVCRCVRRSQEMW
;
A
#
# COMPACT_ATOMS: atom_id res chain seq x y z
N ASN A 1 -5.81 -11.98 0.82
CA ASN A 1 -6.50 -11.58 2.06
C ASN A 1 -5.79 -10.39 2.69
N ALA A 2 -6.53 -9.47 3.32
CA ALA A 2 -5.98 -8.30 3.99
C ALA A 2 -6.76 -8.03 5.29
N LEU A 3 -6.07 -7.43 6.27
CA LEU A 3 -6.62 -7.00 7.54
C LEU A 3 -6.57 -5.48 7.61
N MET A 4 -7.69 -4.86 7.99
CA MET A 4 -7.79 -3.44 8.29
C MET A 4 -8.06 -3.27 9.78
N ILE A 5 -7.12 -2.66 10.50
CA ILE A 5 -7.16 -2.48 11.95
C ILE A 5 -7.40 -1.02 12.25
N PHE A 6 -8.53 -0.71 12.91
CA PHE A 6 -8.91 0.64 13.28
C PHE A 6 -8.32 1.01 14.64
N PRO A 7 -7.75 2.21 14.80
CA PRO A 7 -7.28 2.68 16.09
C PRO A 7 -8.46 3.07 17.00
N GLN A 8 -8.24 3.14 18.31
CA GLN A 8 -9.27 3.53 19.28
C GLN A 8 -9.80 4.95 19.06
N ASN A 9 -9.00 5.83 18.45
CA ASN A 9 -9.34 7.21 18.17
C ASN A 9 -9.83 7.43 16.72
N TYR A 10 -10.19 6.38 15.98
CA TYR A 10 -10.83 6.52 14.67
C TYR A 10 -12.10 7.40 14.77
N PRO A 11 -12.34 8.36 13.87
CA PRO A 11 -11.64 8.63 12.61
C PRO A 11 -10.51 9.67 12.69
N ASN A 12 -10.07 10.10 13.88
CA ASN A 12 -8.99 11.09 14.01
C ASN A 12 -7.63 10.55 13.51
N SER A 13 -7.41 9.24 13.61
CA SER A 13 -6.24 8.57 13.03
C SER A 13 -6.65 7.50 12.02
N PRO A 14 -5.83 7.26 10.98
CA PRO A 14 -6.13 6.28 9.94
C PRO A 14 -6.10 4.85 10.49
N PRO A 15 -6.85 3.92 9.89
CA PRO A 15 -6.63 2.49 10.12
C PRO A 15 -5.28 2.05 9.53
N THR A 16 -4.73 0.95 10.04
CA THR A 16 -3.59 0.26 9.41
C THR A 16 -4.09 -0.88 8.53
N VAL A 17 -3.56 -0.99 7.31
CA VAL A 17 -3.88 -2.09 6.39
C VAL A 17 -2.66 -2.98 6.20
N ARG A 18 -2.87 -4.30 6.29
CA ARG A 18 -1.84 -5.31 6.07
C ARG A 18 -2.36 -6.47 5.24
N PHE A 19 -1.68 -6.81 4.15
CA PHE A 19 -1.92 -8.05 3.42
C PHE A 19 -1.44 -9.25 4.24
N THR A 20 -2.26 -10.29 4.32
CA THR A 20 -1.87 -11.55 4.99
C THR A 20 -1.29 -12.57 4.03
N SER A 21 -1.51 -12.39 2.73
CA SER A 21 -0.84 -13.14 1.66
C SER A 21 0.51 -12.51 1.32
N GLU A 22 1.42 -13.31 0.78
CA GLU A 22 2.67 -12.83 0.20
C GLU A 22 2.37 -11.81 -0.92
N MET A 23 3.02 -10.63 -0.85
CA MET A 23 2.85 -9.55 -1.81
C MET A 23 4.21 -9.09 -2.34
N TRP A 24 4.29 -8.87 -3.65
CA TRP A 24 5.45 -8.25 -4.31
C TRP A 24 5.02 -6.93 -4.93
N HIS A 25 5.21 -5.83 -4.19
CA HIS A 25 4.73 -4.51 -4.62
C HIS A 25 5.59 -3.37 -4.05
N PRO A 26 5.90 -2.30 -4.82
CA PRO A 26 6.70 -1.17 -4.36
C PRO A 26 6.18 -0.49 -3.07
N ASN A 27 4.86 -0.37 -2.94
CA ASN A 27 4.19 0.29 -1.80
C ASN A 27 3.70 -0.69 -0.71
N VAL A 28 4.18 -1.94 -0.71
CA VAL A 28 3.86 -2.92 0.35
C VAL A 28 5.16 -3.42 0.97
N TYR A 29 5.28 -3.26 2.28
CA TYR A 29 6.43 -3.74 3.05
C TYR A 29 6.51 -5.28 3.03
N PRO A 30 7.68 -5.88 3.29
CA PRO A 30 7.84 -7.34 3.35
C PRO A 30 6.93 -8.03 4.38
N ASP A 31 6.51 -7.32 5.44
CA ASP A 31 5.55 -7.80 6.44
C ASP A 31 4.08 -7.68 6.00
N GLY A 32 3.84 -7.20 4.76
CA GLY A 32 2.53 -7.01 4.17
C GLY A 32 1.89 -5.65 4.48
N LYS A 33 2.51 -4.78 5.29
CA LYS A 33 1.95 -3.46 5.62
C LYS A 33 1.87 -2.59 4.36
N VAL A 34 0.73 -1.93 4.16
CA VAL A 34 0.50 -1.02 3.03
C VAL A 34 0.99 0.37 3.39
N CYS A 35 1.69 1.02 2.46
CA CYS A 35 2.24 2.37 2.61
C CYS A 35 1.73 3.27 1.48
N ILE A 36 0.68 4.05 1.75
CA ILE A 36 0.09 5.02 0.82
C ILE A 36 -0.34 6.26 1.60
N SER A 37 -0.31 7.42 0.94
CA SER A 37 -0.56 8.73 1.54
C SER A 37 -1.85 8.81 2.36
N ILE A 38 -2.95 8.23 1.87
CA ILE A 38 -4.25 8.22 2.59
C ILE A 38 -4.18 7.55 3.97
N LEU A 39 -3.19 6.69 4.22
CA LEU A 39 -2.97 6.02 5.51
C LEU A 39 -1.92 6.73 6.39
N HIS A 40 -1.32 7.81 5.92
CA HIS A 40 -0.39 8.62 6.71
C HIS A 40 -1.18 9.58 7.62
N PRO A 41 -0.80 9.73 8.90
CA PRO A 41 -1.46 10.64 9.83
C PRO A 41 -1.53 12.07 9.30
N ALA A 42 -2.58 12.81 9.66
CA ALA A 42 -2.70 14.22 9.33
C ALA A 42 -1.52 15.02 9.92
N GLY A 43 -0.92 15.91 9.12
CA GLY A 43 0.19 16.75 9.55
C GLY A 43 1.13 17.13 8.41
N ASP A 44 2.14 17.94 8.76
CA ASP A 44 3.23 18.30 7.87
C ASP A 44 4.06 17.07 7.53
N ASP A 45 4.36 16.92 6.24
CA ASP A 45 5.26 15.88 5.78
C ASP A 45 6.67 16.16 6.32
N PRO A 46 7.28 15.26 7.11
CA PRO A 46 8.68 15.41 7.45
C PRO A 46 9.59 15.41 6.21
N THR A 47 9.14 14.87 5.08
CA THR A 47 9.94 14.76 3.84
C THR A 47 9.49 15.73 2.74
N GLY A 48 8.32 16.36 2.87
CA GLY A 48 7.79 17.36 1.92
C GLY A 48 7.26 16.81 0.59
N TYR A 49 7.10 15.49 0.45
CA TYR A 49 6.71 14.86 -0.83
C TYR A 49 5.21 14.72 -1.02
N GLU A 50 4.41 14.71 0.06
CA GLU A 50 2.95 14.53 -0.02
C GLU A 50 2.19 15.78 0.40
N LEU A 51 1.16 16.12 -0.37
CA LEU A 51 0.24 17.20 -0.01
C LEU A 51 -0.60 16.80 1.21
N ALA A 52 -0.91 17.75 2.08
CA ALA A 52 -1.80 17.51 3.22
C ALA A 52 -3.19 16.98 2.80
N SER A 53 -3.64 17.29 1.57
CA SER A 53 -4.88 16.77 0.98
C SER A 53 -4.81 15.29 0.58
N GLU A 54 -3.61 14.74 0.38
CA GLU A 54 -3.40 13.34 0.05
C GLU A 54 -3.29 12.46 1.31
N ARG A 55 -3.09 13.09 2.48
CA ARG A 55 -3.01 12.42 3.78
C ARG A 55 -4.37 12.03 4.35
N TRP A 56 -4.33 11.30 5.46
CA TRP A 56 -5.53 10.97 6.21
C TRP A 56 -6.28 12.24 6.65
N SER A 57 -7.59 12.20 6.47
CA SER A 57 -8.54 13.16 6.99
C SER A 57 -9.77 12.38 7.47
N PRO A 58 -10.45 12.81 8.56
CA PRO A 58 -11.63 12.12 9.09
C PRO A 58 -12.80 11.99 8.10
N VAL A 59 -12.75 12.68 6.96
CA VAL A 59 -13.74 12.55 5.86
C VAL A 59 -13.55 11.28 5.03
N HIS A 60 -12.38 10.63 5.10
CA HIS A 60 -12.11 9.41 4.35
C HIS A 60 -12.84 8.21 4.94
N THR A 61 -13.35 7.36 4.05
CA THR A 61 -14.12 6.17 4.40
C THR A 61 -13.32 4.90 4.12
N VAL A 62 -13.80 3.76 4.61
CA VAL A 62 -13.23 2.45 4.23
C VAL A 62 -13.24 2.27 2.72
N GLU A 63 -14.29 2.74 2.05
CA GLU A 63 -14.40 2.71 0.59
C GLU A 63 -13.29 3.52 -0.09
N SER A 64 -13.03 4.76 0.34
CA SER A 64 -11.95 5.57 -0.25
C SER A 64 -10.59 4.91 -0.06
N ILE A 65 -10.34 4.29 1.10
CA ILE A 65 -9.10 3.51 1.35
C ILE A 65 -8.98 2.34 0.38
N VAL A 66 -10.04 1.55 0.20
CA VAL A 66 -10.01 0.38 -0.70
C VAL A 66 -9.81 0.82 -2.15
N LEU A 67 -10.45 1.91 -2.58
CA LEU A 67 -10.24 2.48 -3.91
C LEU A 67 -8.79 2.94 -4.11
N SER A 68 -8.20 3.61 -3.12
CA SER A 68 -6.78 3.99 -3.16
C SER A 68 -5.85 2.77 -3.25
N ILE A 69 -6.17 1.67 -2.56
CA ILE A 69 -5.40 0.42 -2.65
C ILE A 69 -5.51 -0.19 -4.06
N ILE A 70 -6.71 -0.22 -4.66
CA ILE A 70 -6.91 -0.72 -6.03
C ILE A 70 -6.13 0.13 -7.03
N SER A 71 -6.17 1.45 -6.88
CA SER A 71 -5.40 2.39 -7.69
C SER A 71 -3.89 2.15 -7.54
N MET A 72 -3.41 1.98 -6.31
CA MET A 72 -2.01 1.69 -6.00
C MET A 72 -1.55 0.37 -6.64
N LEU A 73 -2.35 -0.69 -6.59
CA LEU A 73 -2.02 -1.97 -7.24
C LEU A 73 -1.95 -1.87 -8.77
N SER A 74 -2.70 -0.94 -9.37
CA SER A 74 -2.72 -0.70 -10.82
C SER A 74 -1.56 0.17 -11.28
N SER A 75 -1.21 1.17 -10.46
CA SER A 75 -0.16 2.16 -10.73
C SER A 75 0.72 2.32 -9.49
N PRO A 76 1.80 1.53 -9.37
CA PRO A 76 2.71 1.63 -8.23
C PRO A 76 3.36 3.02 -8.14
N ASN A 77 3.43 3.58 -6.93
CA ASN A 77 4.18 4.81 -6.66
C ASN A 77 5.64 4.45 -6.38
N ASP A 78 6.56 5.02 -7.17
CA ASP A 78 7.99 4.74 -7.12
C ASP A 78 8.84 5.86 -6.49
N GLU A 79 8.21 6.96 -6.07
CA GLU A 79 8.83 8.11 -5.40
C GLU A 79 9.20 7.78 -3.94
N SER A 80 8.35 7.01 -3.25
CA SER A 80 8.57 6.59 -1.86
C SER A 80 8.24 5.09 -1.68
N PRO A 81 9.12 4.18 -2.15
CA PRO A 81 8.85 2.76 -2.11
C PRO A 81 9.05 2.17 -0.71
N ALA A 82 8.03 1.48 -0.20
CA ALA A 82 8.12 0.63 0.98
C ALA A 82 8.98 -0.63 0.75
N ASN A 83 9.05 -1.10 -0.50
CA ASN A 83 9.89 -2.21 -0.93
C ASN A 83 10.79 -1.75 -2.09
N VAL A 84 12.03 -1.43 -1.75
CA VAL A 84 13.04 -0.91 -2.67
C VAL A 84 13.38 -1.92 -3.78
N GLU A 85 13.41 -3.22 -3.45
CA GLU A 85 13.70 -4.27 -4.44
C GLU A 85 12.58 -4.39 -5.47
N ALA A 86 11.32 -4.40 -5.01
CA ALA A 86 10.15 -4.43 -5.89
C ALA A 86 10.09 -3.17 -6.77
N ALA A 87 10.44 -1.99 -6.23
CA ALA A 87 10.51 -0.75 -6.99
C ALA A 87 11.62 -0.76 -8.05
N LYS A 88 12.81 -1.29 -7.70
CA LYS A 88 13.91 -1.46 -8.66
C LYS A 88 13.52 -2.39 -9.80
N GLU A 89 12.91 -3.53 -9.49
CA GLU A 89 12.44 -4.47 -10.51
C GLU A 89 11.32 -3.89 -11.36
N TRP A 90 10.42 -3.11 -10.77
CA TRP A 90 9.38 -2.40 -11.52
C TRP A 90 9.97 -1.45 -12.57
N ARG A 91 11.03 -0.69 -12.21
CA ARG A 91 11.71 0.25 -13.11
C ARG A 91 12.60 -0.42 -14.16
N GLU A 92 13.46 -1.35 -13.72
CA GLU A 92 14.52 -1.90 -14.56
C GLU A 92 14.14 -3.22 -15.24
N LYS A 93 13.26 -4.02 -14.62
CA LYS A 93 13.03 -5.43 -14.98
C LYS A 93 11.55 -5.83 -14.91
N LYS A 94 10.70 -5.08 -15.62
CA LYS A 94 9.23 -5.26 -15.62
C LYS A 94 8.76 -6.70 -15.88
N ASN A 95 9.49 -7.45 -16.72
CA ASN A 95 9.19 -8.86 -16.99
C ASN A 95 9.41 -9.76 -15.76
N GLU A 96 10.51 -9.58 -15.03
CA GLU A 96 10.79 -10.34 -13.81
C GLU A 96 9.83 -9.96 -12.68
N PHE A 97 9.54 -8.66 -12.55
CA PHE A 97 8.52 -8.16 -11.64
C PHE A 97 7.17 -8.86 -11.89
N ARG A 98 6.71 -8.90 -13.15
CA ARG A 98 5.47 -9.57 -13.54
C ARG A 98 5.49 -11.07 -13.21
N LYS A 99 6.60 -11.77 -13.44
CA LYS A 99 6.72 -13.20 -13.07
C LYS A 99 6.55 -13.44 -11.58
N LYS A 100 7.15 -12.59 -10.74
CA LYS A 100 7.00 -12.68 -9.27
C LYS A 100 5.58 -12.37 -8.83
N VAL A 101 4.97 -11.30 -9.35
CA VAL A 101 3.57 -10.96 -9.07
C VAL A 101 2.63 -12.10 -9.46
N CYS A 102 2.77 -12.68 -10.66
CA CYS A 102 1.97 -13.83 -11.08
C CYS A 102 2.14 -15.04 -10.14
N ARG A 103 3.35 -15.25 -9.59
CA ARG A 103 3.59 -16.30 -8.60
C ARG A 103 2.86 -16.02 -7.29
N CYS A 104 2.90 -14.78 -6.78
CA CYS A 104 2.16 -14.37 -5.60
C CYS A 104 0.64 -14.55 -5.80
N VAL A 105 0.11 -14.15 -6.97
CA VAL A 105 -1.32 -14.33 -7.31
C VAL A 105 -1.70 -15.81 -7.27
N ARG A 106 -0.93 -16.69 -7.93
CA ARG A 106 -1.21 -18.14 -7.93
C ARG A 106 -1.19 -18.72 -6.51
N ARG A 107 -0.17 -18.40 -5.70
CA ARG A 107 -0.08 -18.85 -4.30
C ARG A 107 -1.27 -18.37 -3.47
N SER A 108 -1.69 -17.13 -3.66
CA SER A 108 -2.85 -16.57 -2.94
C SER A 108 -4.17 -17.28 -3.27
N GLN A 109 -4.23 -17.98 -4.41
CA GLN A 109 -5.38 -18.78 -4.82
C GLN A 109 -5.34 -20.21 -4.28
N GLU A 110 -4.19 -20.68 -3.82
CA GLU A 110 -4.03 -22.04 -3.29
C GLU A 110 -4.27 -22.09 -1.77
N MET A 111 -4.28 -20.94 -1.09
CA MET A 111 -4.46 -20.82 0.37
C MET A 111 -5.94 -20.76 0.81
N TRP A 112 -6.81 -21.52 0.16
CA TRP A 112 -8.25 -21.59 0.48
C TRP A 112 -8.63 -22.93 1.09
#